data_AF-A0A0C3KYZ6-F1
#
_entry.id   AF-A0A0C3KYZ6-F1
#
_cell.length_a   1.000
_cell.length_b   1.000
_cell.length_c   1.000
_cell.angle_alpha   90.00
_cell.angle_beta   90.00
_cell.angle_gamma   90.00
#
_symmetry.space_group_name_H-M   'P 1'
#
loop_
_entity.id
_entity.type
_entity.pdbx_description
1 polymer ?
#
loop_
_entity_poly.entity_id
_entity_poly.type
_entity_poly.pdbx_seq_one_letter_code
_entity_poly.pdbx_strand_id
1 'polypeptide(L)'
;MGMEPFLSKVEATTDHAVDLAKVLEDTRKALDKATEWMKVSTDAAHSPTPLYSVGDMVWLETSQISLSAVELKLPETLKIHLVVNVSRVKPYKGP
;
A
#
# COMPACT_ATOMS: atom_id res chain seq x y z
N MET A 1 15.81 69.36 -0.26
CA MET A 1 15.61 68.47 0.91
C MET A 1 15.49 67.07 0.33
N GLY A 2 16.59 66.32 0.30
CA GLY A 2 16.64 65.00 -0.35
C GLY A 2 16.03 63.96 0.59
N MET A 3 15.05 63.20 0.11
CA MET A 3 14.54 62.03 0.81
C MET A 3 15.60 60.92 0.72
N GLU A 4 16.10 60.47 1.85
CA GLU A 4 16.93 59.28 1.90
C GLU A 4 16.08 58.04 1.52
N PRO A 5 16.64 57.10 0.72
CA PRO A 5 15.90 55.91 0.32
C PRO A 5 15.66 55.01 1.53
N PHE A 6 14.38 54.69 1.75
CA PHE A 6 13.87 53.86 2.84
C PHE A 6 14.53 52.48 2.88
N LEU A 7 15.45 52.29 3.84
CA LEU A 7 16.05 50.99 4.18
C LEU A 7 15.01 49.96 4.69
N SER A 8 13.81 50.41 5.11
CA SER A 8 12.78 49.54 5.71
C SER A 8 12.16 48.51 4.76
N LYS A 9 12.27 48.72 3.44
CA LYS A 9 11.71 47.79 2.46
C LYS A 9 12.58 46.56 2.25
N VAL A 10 13.90 46.68 2.47
CA VAL A 10 14.86 45.57 2.30
C VAL A 10 14.80 44.63 3.50
N GLU A 11 14.69 45.17 4.71
CA GLU A 11 14.61 44.40 5.95
C GLU A 11 13.33 43.54 6.00
N ALA A 12 12.16 44.12 5.71
CA ALA A 12 10.91 43.37 5.65
C ALA A 12 10.90 42.26 4.57
N THR A 13 11.53 42.50 3.42
CA THR A 13 11.64 41.48 2.36
C THR A 13 12.55 40.32 2.78
N THR A 14 13.54 40.59 3.62
CA THR A 14 14.49 39.59 4.13
C THR A 14 13.83 38.70 5.18
N ASP A 15 13.04 39.26 6.10
CA ASP A 15 12.30 38.50 7.11
C ASP A 15 11.29 37.52 6.51
N HIS A 16 10.57 37.95 5.47
CA HIS A 16 9.65 37.07 4.74
C HIS A 16 10.37 35.92 4.02
N ALA A 17 11.58 36.16 3.50
CA ALA A 17 12.38 35.11 2.88
C ALA A 17 12.85 34.05 3.90
N VAL A 18 13.20 34.49 5.12
CA VAL A 18 13.58 33.60 6.22
C VAL A 18 12.39 32.76 6.70
N ASP A 19 11.20 33.37 6.83
CA ASP A 19 9.99 32.66 7.22
C ASP A 19 9.58 31.61 6.17
N LEU A 20 9.62 31.96 4.88
CA LEU A 20 9.36 31.02 3.78
C LEU A 20 10.36 29.85 3.78
N ALA A 21 11.64 30.13 3.98
CA ALA A 21 12.66 29.08 4.06
C ALA A 21 12.38 28.12 5.23
N LYS A 22 11.95 28.64 6.38
CA LYS A 22 11.56 27.85 7.53
C LYS A 22 10.33 26.97 7.26
N VAL A 23 9.28 27.53 6.65
CA VAL A 23 8.08 26.77 6.27
C VAL A 23 8.43 25.64 5.29
N LEU A 24 9.31 25.89 4.33
CA LEU A 24 9.74 24.86 3.37
C LEU A 24 10.50 23.73 4.05
N GLU A 25 11.41 24.06 4.98
CA GLU A 25 12.16 23.06 5.74
C GLU A 25 11.25 22.21 6.64
N ASP A 26 10.30 22.83 7.33
CA ASP A 26 9.33 22.13 8.16
C ASP A 26 8.41 21.23 7.33
N THR A 27 8.00 21.70 6.16
CA THR A 27 7.21 20.91 5.20
C THR A 27 7.97 19.69 4.70
N ARG A 28 9.27 19.86 4.36
CA ARG A 28 10.13 18.75 3.94
C ARG A 28 10.25 17.69 5.02
N LYS A 29 10.53 18.11 6.27
CA LYS A 29 10.60 17.18 7.42
C LYS A 29 9.31 16.45 7.68
N ALA A 30 8.16 17.13 7.58
CA ALA A 30 6.86 16.51 7.73
C ALA A 30 6.60 15.47 6.63
N LEU A 31 7.01 15.75 5.40
CA LEU A 31 6.87 14.83 4.26
C LEU A 31 7.78 13.59 4.40
N ASP A 32 9.03 13.78 4.81
CA ASP A 32 9.96 12.67 5.06
C ASP A 32 9.40 11.75 6.16
N LYS A 33 8.93 12.34 7.26
CA LYS A 33 8.26 11.61 8.34
C LYS A 33 7.02 10.87 7.85
N ALA A 34 6.18 11.49 7.01
CA ALA A 34 4.99 10.83 6.46
C ALA A 34 5.37 9.62 5.60
N THR A 35 6.44 9.75 4.80
CA THR A 35 6.95 8.67 3.94
C THR A 35 7.44 7.48 4.77
N GLU A 36 8.19 7.74 5.84
CA GLU A 36 8.62 6.70 6.78
C GLU A 36 7.43 6.00 7.45
N TRP A 37 6.43 6.76 7.89
CA TRP A 37 5.21 6.21 8.49
C TRP A 37 4.43 5.34 7.50
N MET A 38 4.30 5.76 6.25
CA MET A 38 3.62 4.98 5.20
C MET A 38 4.35 3.67 4.90
N LYS A 39 5.68 3.68 4.91
CA LYS A 39 6.48 2.45 4.74
C LYS A 39 6.22 1.48 5.89
N VAL A 40 6.34 1.95 7.13
CA VAL A 40 6.10 1.12 8.32
C VAL A 40 4.67 0.58 8.37
N SER A 41 3.67 1.39 8.01
CA SER A 41 2.27 0.93 8.01
C SER A 41 2.00 -0.09 6.92
N THR A 42 2.63 0.06 5.75
CA THR A 42 2.48 -0.89 4.63
C THR A 42 3.12 -2.24 5.00
N ASP A 43 4.34 -2.20 5.55
CA ASP A 43 5.03 -3.42 6.01
C ASP A 43 4.27 -4.09 7.17
N ALA A 44 3.66 -3.31 8.09
CA ALA A 44 2.85 -3.84 9.19
C ALA A 44 1.50 -4.43 8.74
N ALA A 45 0.89 -3.89 7.68
CA ALA A 45 -0.37 -4.39 7.14
C ALA A 45 -0.17 -5.65 6.27
N HIS A 46 1.05 -5.92 5.81
CA HIS A 46 1.36 -7.13 5.07
C HIS A 46 1.47 -8.32 6.03
N SER A 47 0.53 -9.25 5.92
CA SER A 47 0.71 -10.58 6.50
C SER A 47 1.83 -11.31 5.75
N PRO A 48 2.61 -12.17 6.44
CA PRO A 48 3.62 -12.98 5.79
C PRO A 48 2.95 -13.82 4.69
N THR A 49 3.51 -13.76 3.48
CA THR A 49 3.05 -14.56 2.34
C THR A 49 3.01 -16.02 2.77
N PRO A 50 1.85 -16.69 2.70
CA PRO A 50 1.77 -18.09 3.06
C PRO A 50 2.68 -18.91 2.14
N LEU A 51 3.54 -19.74 2.74
CA LEU A 51 4.37 -20.69 2.01
C LEU A 51 3.52 -21.93 1.74
N TYR A 52 3.33 -22.25 0.46
CA TYR A 52 2.60 -23.44 0.03
C TYR A 52 3.56 -24.45 -0.58
N SER A 53 3.38 -25.72 -0.27
CA SER A 53 4.08 -26.85 -0.85
C SER A 53 3.11 -27.74 -1.65
N VAL A 54 3.66 -28.54 -2.56
CA VAL A 54 2.86 -29.52 -3.33
C VAL A 54 2.28 -30.55 -2.35
N GLY A 55 0.94 -30.63 -2.29
CA GLY A 55 0.21 -31.53 -1.39
C GLY A 55 -0.47 -30.84 -0.21
N ASP A 56 -0.25 -29.54 0.00
CA ASP A 56 -0.92 -28.79 1.06
C ASP A 56 -2.42 -28.66 0.80
N MET A 57 -3.22 -28.90 1.84
CA MET A 57 -4.67 -28.74 1.77
C MET A 57 -5.06 -27.29 2.03
N VAL A 58 -5.79 -26.71 1.09
CA VAL A 58 -6.14 -25.29 1.08
C VAL A 58 -7.65 -25.11 0.84
N TRP A 59 -8.28 -24.16 1.53
CA TRP A 59 -9.71 -23.86 1.38
C TRP A 59 -9.91 -22.78 0.33
N LEU A 60 -10.67 -23.11 -0.70
CA LEU A 60 -11.14 -22.14 -1.69
C LEU A 60 -12.21 -21.27 -1.03
N GLU A 61 -12.06 -19.95 -1.10
CA GLU A 61 -13.10 -19.03 -0.65
C GLU A 61 -14.24 -19.03 -1.68
N THR A 62 -15.26 -19.87 -1.45
CA THR A 62 -16.38 -20.09 -2.39
C THR A 62 -17.40 -18.96 -2.45
N SER A 63 -17.32 -17.99 -1.53
CA SER A 63 -18.20 -16.80 -1.47
C SER A 63 -18.15 -15.94 -2.75
N GLN A 64 -17.04 -15.98 -3.49
CA GLN A 64 -16.83 -15.20 -4.71
C GLN A 64 -16.59 -16.07 -5.94
N ILE A 65 -16.53 -17.40 -5.78
CA ILE A 65 -16.47 -18.33 -6.90
C ILE A 65 -17.90 -18.80 -7.11
N SER A 66 -18.63 -18.10 -7.98
CA SER A 66 -19.82 -18.68 -8.59
C SER A 66 -19.37 -19.85 -9.47
N LEU A 67 -19.15 -21.01 -8.85
CA LEU A 67 -19.15 -22.28 -9.55
C LEU A 67 -20.58 -22.41 -10.06
N SER A 68 -20.85 -21.88 -11.25
CA SER A 68 -22.02 -22.30 -11.99
C SER A 68 -21.92 -23.82 -12.04
N ALA A 69 -22.77 -24.48 -11.25
CA ALA A 69 -22.74 -25.92 -11.09
C ALA A 69 -23.24 -26.51 -12.41
N VAL A 70 -22.33 -26.60 -13.37
CA VAL A 70 -22.53 -27.32 -14.60
C VAL A 70 -22.20 -28.76 -14.26
N GLU A 71 -23.21 -29.62 -14.25
CA GLU A 71 -23.03 -31.06 -14.09
C GLU A 71 -22.38 -31.60 -15.36
N LEU A 72 -21.04 -31.59 -15.38
CA LEU A 72 -20.27 -32.15 -16.46
C LEU A 72 -20.25 -33.67 -16.26
N LYS A 73 -20.88 -34.42 -17.17
CA LYS A 73 -20.68 -35.87 -17.29
C LYS A 73 -19.27 -36.12 -17.81
N LEU A 74 -18.31 -36.13 -16.90
CA LEU A 74 -16.92 -36.40 -17.23
C LEU A 74 -16.70 -37.92 -17.28
N PRO A 75 -15.93 -38.41 -18.27
CA PRO A 75 -15.53 -39.81 -18.28
C PRO A 75 -14.65 -40.10 -17.05
N GLU A 76 -14.75 -41.32 -16.50
CA GLU A 76 -14.09 -41.73 -15.24
C GLU A 76 -12.57 -41.54 -15.23
N THR A 77 -11.96 -41.44 -16.41
CA THR A 77 -10.51 -41.26 -16.59
C THR A 77 -10.06 -39.80 -16.57
N LEU A 78 -10.97 -38.82 -16.57
CA LEU A 78 -10.62 -37.41 -16.73
C LEU A 78 -10.32 -36.75 -15.38
N LYS A 79 -9.06 -36.36 -15.18
CA LYS A 79 -8.62 -35.57 -14.02
C LYS A 79 -8.72 -34.08 -14.34
N ILE A 80 -9.57 -33.35 -13.61
CA ILE A 80 -9.65 -31.89 -13.73
C ILE A 80 -8.53 -31.27 -12.90
N HIS A 81 -7.63 -30.56 -13.56
CA HIS A 81 -6.68 -29.68 -12.88
C HIS A 81 -7.28 -28.28 -12.78
N LEU A 82 -7.87 -27.97 -11.63
CA LEU A 82 -8.41 -26.63 -11.38
C LEU A 82 -7.26 -25.63 -11.20
N VAL A 83 -7.24 -24.59 -12.05
CA VAL A 83 -6.32 -23.46 -11.90
C VAL A 83 -7.05 -22.37 -11.13
N VAL A 84 -6.61 -22.09 -9.90
CA VAL A 84 -7.16 -21.05 -9.01
C VAL A 84 -6.08 -20.03 -8.66
N ASN A 85 -6.49 -18.78 -8.47
CA ASN A 85 -5.58 -17.74 -7.98
C ASN A 85 -5.32 -17.94 -6.49
N VAL A 86 -4.04 -18.08 -6.10
CA VAL A 86 -3.59 -18.29 -4.71
C VAL A 86 -4.03 -17.20 -3.74
N SER A 87 -4.26 -15.96 -4.20
CA SER A 87 -4.78 -14.88 -3.34
C SER A 87 -6.22 -15.09 -2.89
N ARG A 88 -6.95 -16.01 -3.54
CA ARG A 88 -8.36 -16.36 -3.24
C ARG A 88 -8.48 -17.64 -2.42
N VAL A 89 -7.37 -18.14 -1.87
CA VAL A 89 -7.31 -19.41 -1.15
C VAL A 89 -6.73 -19.18 0.24
N LYS A 90 -7.36 -19.77 1.26
CA LYS A 90 -6.90 -19.68 2.65
C LYS A 90 -6.27 -21.01 3.08
N PRO A 91 -5.15 -20.99 3.83
CA PRO A 91 -4.57 -22.23 4.39
C PRO A 91 -5.60 -22.95 5.25
N TYR A 92 -5.71 -24.28 5.10
CA TYR A 92 -6.56 -25.06 5.99
C TYR A 92 -5.96 -25.09 7.39
N LYS A 93 -6.77 -24.76 8.40
CA LYS A 93 -6.47 -25.03 9.80
C LYS A 93 -7.38 -26.19 10.19
N GLY A 94 -6.80 -27.36 10.45
CA GLY A 94 -7.57 -28.58 10.80
C GLY A 94 -8.45 -28.41 12.05
N PRO A 95 -9.26 -29.44 12.39
CA PRO A 95 -10.09 -29.44 13.60
C PRO A 95 -9.28 -29.44 14.89
#